data_AF-A0A411E621-F1
#
_entry.id   AF-A0A411E621-F1
#
_cell.length_a   1.000
_cell.length_b   1.000
_cell.length_c   1.000
_cell.angle_alpha   90.00
_cell.angle_beta   90.00
_cell.angle_gamma   90.00
#
_symmetry.space_group_name_H-M   'P 1'
#
loop_
_entity.id
_entity.type
_entity.pdbx_description
1 polymer ?
#
loop_
_entity_poly.entity_id
_entity_poly.type
_entity_poly.pdbx_seq_one_letter_code
_entity_poly.pdbx_strand_id
1 'polypeptide(L)'
;MKRILTAMITVLTLMSYTGHTQGKETDVAFFEFYESIAIRDAQLEAILEFTSEEDESDYWKDQLNFEKRLKKEKYRAYKTYIFFKRKAYQEHQKECDIVAYHGNGYNKKALFYEVHGMSASLEQVEISRNTDVLPSMASKY
;
A
#
# COMPACT_ATOMS: atom_id res chain seq x y z
N MET A 1 29.97 43.61 -23.48
CA MET A 1 29.14 43.00 -22.43
C MET A 1 28.37 41.83 -23.01
N LYS A 2 28.70 40.60 -22.58
CA LYS A 2 27.83 39.41 -22.46
C LYS A 2 28.67 38.38 -21.70
N ARG A 3 28.23 38.07 -20.49
CA ARG A 3 29.00 37.35 -19.46
C ARG A 3 29.11 35.87 -19.84
N ILE A 4 30.35 35.38 -19.82
CA ILE A 4 30.70 33.96 -19.92
C ILE A 4 30.02 33.24 -18.75
N LEU A 5 29.00 32.43 -19.06
CA LEU A 5 28.22 31.67 -18.09
C LEU A 5 28.68 30.21 -18.09
N THR A 6 29.99 30.00 -17.94
CA THR A 6 30.61 28.69 -17.73
C THR A 6 31.38 28.73 -16.42
N ALA A 7 30.64 28.83 -15.31
CA ALA A 7 31.17 28.73 -13.96
C ALA A 7 30.12 28.16 -12.97
N MET A 8 29.35 27.18 -13.42
CA MET A 8 28.44 26.37 -12.57
C MET A 8 28.51 24.90 -13.01
N ILE A 9 29.69 24.42 -13.37
CA ILE A 9 30.02 23.00 -13.45
C ILE A 9 31.28 22.86 -12.59
N THR A 10 31.28 21.88 -11.68
CA THR A 10 32.34 21.52 -10.72
C THR A 10 32.37 22.24 -9.36
N VAL A 11 31.32 22.16 -8.54
CA VAL A 11 31.48 22.14 -7.07
C VAL A 11 30.38 21.26 -6.45
N LEU A 12 30.80 20.28 -5.64
CA LEU A 12 30.02 19.43 -4.72
C LEU A 12 29.35 18.16 -5.28
N THR A 13 30.12 17.34 -6.01
CA THR A 13 30.00 15.88 -5.89
C THR A 13 30.65 15.42 -4.59
N LEU A 14 30.01 15.69 -3.45
CA LEU A 14 30.23 15.01 -2.17
C LEU A 14 28.89 14.91 -1.43
N MET A 15 27.87 14.38 -2.11
CA MET A 15 26.74 13.76 -1.41
C MET A 15 27.14 12.33 -1.13
N SER A 16 27.61 12.13 0.09
CA SER A 16 27.77 10.90 0.85
C SER A 16 27.25 9.64 0.16
N TYR A 17 28.17 8.73 -0.16
CA TYR A 17 27.87 7.31 -0.11
C TYR A 17 27.44 6.98 1.32
N THR A 18 26.15 7.17 1.62
CA THR A 18 25.57 6.42 2.73
C THR A 18 25.66 4.97 2.31
N GLY A 19 26.54 4.23 3.00
CA GLY A 19 26.65 2.80 2.81
C GLY A 19 25.25 2.22 2.88
N HIS A 20 24.89 1.45 1.86
CA HIS A 20 23.65 0.71 1.80
C HIS A 20 23.73 -0.37 2.88
N THR A 21 23.41 -0.02 4.13
CA THR A 21 23.19 -1.02 5.17
C THR A 21 21.87 -1.69 4.81
N GLN A 22 21.96 -2.88 4.22
CA GLN A 22 20.82 -3.78 4.06
C GLN A 22 20.48 -4.32 5.46
N GLY A 23 19.91 -3.45 6.30
CA GLY A 23 19.34 -3.85 7.58
C GLY A 23 18.23 -4.84 7.28
N LYS A 24 18.26 -6.02 7.91
CA LYS A 24 17.16 -6.97 7.80
C LYS A 24 15.89 -6.26 8.25
N GLU A 25 14.97 -6.03 7.31
CA GLU A 25 13.65 -5.48 7.58
C GLU A 25 12.99 -6.41 8.61
N THR A 26 12.49 -5.83 9.72
CA THR A 26 11.78 -6.62 10.72
C THR A 26 10.42 -7.02 10.16
N ASP A 27 9.90 -8.16 10.60
CA ASP A 27 8.58 -8.63 10.14
C ASP A 27 7.47 -7.61 10.41
N VAL A 28 7.56 -6.85 11.52
CA VAL A 28 6.62 -5.78 11.87
C VAL A 28 6.69 -4.62 10.86
N ALA A 29 7.89 -4.08 10.61
CA ALA A 29 8.07 -2.96 9.67
C ALA A 29 7.63 -3.34 8.25
N PHE A 30 7.90 -4.58 7.84
CA PHE A 30 7.43 -5.13 6.57
C PHE A 30 5.91 -5.13 6.47
N PHE A 31 5.20 -5.60 7.50
CA PHE A 31 3.75 -5.64 7.50
C PHE A 31 3.12 -4.25 7.48
N GLU A 32 3.59 -3.36 8.36
CA GLU A 32 3.09 -1.98 8.46
C GLU A 32 3.28 -1.22 7.14
N PHE A 33 4.41 -1.44 6.46
CA PHE A 33 4.65 -0.85 5.15
C PHE A 33 3.59 -1.24 4.12
N TYR A 34 3.35 -2.55 3.92
CA TYR A 34 2.39 -3.02 2.92
C TYR A 34 0.93 -2.78 3.32
N GLU A 35 0.63 -2.76 4.63
CA GLU A 35 -0.67 -2.29 5.16
C GLU A 35 -0.91 -0.83 4.78
N SER A 36 0.07 0.05 5.04
CA SER A 36 -0.08 1.49 4.77
C SER A 36 -0.28 1.82 3.30
N ILE A 37 0.42 1.12 2.39
CA ILE A 37 0.27 1.32 0.95
C ILE A 37 -1.09 0.80 0.49
N ALA A 38 -1.51 -0.37 0.96
CA ALA A 38 -2.81 -0.95 0.59
C ALA A 38 -3.99 -0.06 0.97
N ILE A 39 -3.95 0.50 2.18
CA ILE A 39 -4.99 1.42 2.66
C ILE A 39 -4.98 2.71 1.84
N ARG A 40 -3.80 3.30 1.61
CA ARG A 40 -3.67 4.53 0.83
C ARG A 40 -4.16 4.36 -0.60
N ASP A 41 -3.78 3.26 -1.26
CA ASP A 41 -4.21 2.97 -2.62
C ASP A 41 -5.73 2.81 -2.68
N ALA A 42 -6.34 2.06 -1.75
CA ALA A 42 -7.80 1.90 -1.70
C ALA A 42 -8.54 3.23 -1.51
N GLN A 43 -8.03 4.11 -0.64
CA GLN A 43 -8.61 5.43 -0.39
C GLN A 43 -8.50 6.33 -1.63
N LEU A 44 -7.36 6.31 -2.31
CA LEU A 44 -7.17 7.05 -3.56
C LEU A 44 -8.10 6.52 -4.66
N GLU A 45 -8.18 5.20 -4.82
CA GLU A 45 -9.06 4.52 -5.77
C GLU A 45 -10.55 4.86 -5.56
N ALA A 46 -10.99 5.03 -4.31
CA ALA A 46 -12.36 5.37 -3.99
C ALA A 46 -12.77 6.77 -4.43
N ILE A 47 -11.82 7.69 -4.54
CA ILE A 47 -12.05 9.10 -4.90
C ILE A 47 -11.53 9.46 -6.31
N LEU A 48 -10.94 8.50 -7.01
CA LEU A 48 -10.37 8.73 -8.34
C LEU A 48 -11.48 8.93 -9.38
N GLU A 49 -11.44 10.08 -10.03
CA GLU A 49 -12.27 10.39 -11.18
C GLU A 49 -11.39 10.39 -12.44
N PHE A 50 -11.79 9.61 -13.44
CA PHE A 50 -11.07 9.51 -14.71
C PHE A 50 -11.72 10.39 -15.76
N THR A 51 -10.89 11.06 -16.56
CA THR A 51 -11.32 11.91 -17.67
C THR A 51 -11.80 11.11 -18.88
N SER A 52 -11.36 9.85 -19.00
CA SER A 52 -11.76 8.93 -20.06
C SER A 52 -11.74 7.47 -19.59
N GLU A 53 -12.43 6.60 -20.33
CA GLU A 53 -12.38 5.15 -20.10
C GLU A 53 -10.98 4.56 -20.35
N GLU A 54 -10.18 5.19 -21.22
CA GLU A 54 -8.80 4.79 -21.49
C GLU A 54 -7.92 5.03 -20.27
N ASP A 55 -8.03 6.21 -19.64
CA ASP A 55 -7.30 6.54 -18.41
C ASP A 55 -7.66 5.58 -17.27
N GLU A 56 -8.96 5.27 -17.11
CA GLU A 56 -9.42 4.28 -16.13
C GLU A 56 -8.81 2.90 -16.42
N SER A 57 -8.88 2.45 -17.67
CA SER A 57 -8.32 1.16 -18.10
C SER A 57 -6.82 1.05 -17.83
N ASP A 58 -6.06 2.09 -18.17
CA ASP A 58 -4.61 2.11 -17.97
C ASP A 58 -4.23 2.10 -16.49
N TYR A 59 -4.93 2.88 -15.66
CA TYR A 59 -4.75 2.84 -14.20
C TYR A 59 -4.95 1.42 -13.64
N TRP A 60 -6.05 0.76 -14.02
CA TRP A 60 -6.33 -0.57 -13.49
C TRP A 60 -5.41 -1.66 -14.03
N LYS A 61 -4.86 -1.46 -15.22
CA LYS A 61 -3.84 -2.32 -15.81
C LYS A 61 -2.52 -2.19 -15.04
N ASP A 62 -2.11 -0.97 -14.70
CA ASP A 62 -0.92 -0.73 -13.90
C ASP A 62 -1.07 -1.28 -12.49
N GLN A 63 -2.22 -1.07 -11.86
CA GLN A 63 -2.55 -1.65 -10.56
C GLN A 63 -2.46 -3.19 -10.59
N LEU A 64 -3.01 -3.82 -11.63
CA LEU A 64 -2.94 -5.28 -11.80
C LEU A 64 -1.50 -5.75 -12.02
N ASN A 65 -0.69 -5.01 -12.77
CA ASN A 65 0.71 -5.36 -13.03
C ASN A 65 1.55 -5.26 -11.77
N PHE A 66 1.34 -4.22 -10.95
CA PHE A 66 1.94 -4.09 -9.63
C PHE A 66 1.60 -5.31 -8.76
N GLU A 67 0.32 -5.66 -8.64
CA GLU A 67 -0.12 -6.78 -7.81
C GLU A 67 0.42 -8.13 -8.28
N LYS A 68 0.45 -8.37 -9.59
CA LYS A 68 1.04 -9.60 -10.18
C LYS A 68 2.52 -9.70 -9.87
N ARG A 69 3.26 -8.59 -10.01
CA ARG A 69 4.68 -8.54 -9.65
C ARG A 69 4.88 -8.77 -8.17
N LEU A 70 4.11 -8.09 -7.32
CA LEU A 70 4.18 -8.26 -5.87
C LEU A 70 3.91 -9.71 -5.46
N LYS A 71 2.92 -10.36 -6.08
CA LYS A 71 2.61 -11.78 -5.87
C LYS A 71 3.77 -12.69 -6.25
N LYS A 72 4.43 -12.41 -7.37
CA LYS A 72 5.56 -13.20 -7.90
C LYS A 72 6.84 -13.01 -7.08
N GLU A 73 7.15 -11.78 -6.70
CA GLU A 73 8.42 -11.38 -6.07
C GLU A 73 8.37 -11.50 -4.54
N LYS A 74 7.24 -11.15 -3.92
CA LYS A 74 7.07 -11.03 -2.47
C LYS A 74 5.67 -11.51 -2.04
N TYR A 75 5.43 -12.82 -2.11
CA TYR A 75 4.10 -13.39 -1.83
C TYR A 75 3.51 -12.99 -0.46
N ARG A 76 4.34 -12.88 0.60
CA ARG A 76 3.89 -12.39 1.92
C ARG A 76 3.38 -10.95 1.84
N ALA A 77 4.09 -10.08 1.14
CA ALA A 77 3.69 -8.69 0.92
C ALA A 77 2.38 -8.61 0.13
N TYR A 78 2.25 -9.42 -0.92
CA TYR A 78 1.02 -9.51 -1.70
C TYR A 78 -0.18 -9.89 -0.84
N LYS A 79 -0.05 -10.90 0.03
CA LYS A 79 -1.13 -11.28 0.94
C LYS A 79 -1.52 -10.15 1.89
N THR A 80 -0.53 -9.49 2.50
CA THR A 80 -0.77 -8.33 3.38
C THR A 80 -1.47 -7.21 2.63
N TYR A 81 -0.95 -6.86 1.46
CA TYR A 81 -1.49 -5.80 0.63
C TYR A 81 -2.95 -6.08 0.24
N ILE A 82 -3.25 -7.25 -0.31
CA ILE A 82 -4.60 -7.62 -0.77
C ILE A 82 -5.60 -7.72 0.40
N PHE A 83 -5.15 -8.19 1.57
CA PHE A 83 -5.98 -8.23 2.79
C PHE A 83 -6.38 -6.84 3.28
N PHE A 84 -5.41 -5.94 3.45
CA PHE A 84 -5.69 -4.59 3.93
C PHE A 84 -6.41 -3.74 2.89
N LYS A 85 -6.16 -3.99 1.60
CA LYS A 85 -6.90 -3.36 0.50
C LYS A 85 -8.38 -3.76 0.55
N ARG A 86 -8.68 -5.04 0.77
CA ARG A 86 -10.07 -5.48 1.02
C ARG A 86 -10.67 -4.76 2.24
N LYS A 87 -9.98 -4.75 3.39
CA LYS A 87 -10.49 -4.07 4.60
C LYS A 87 -10.86 -2.61 4.31
N ALA A 88 -10.00 -1.89 3.57
CA ALA A 88 -10.27 -0.50 3.19
C ALA A 88 -11.45 -0.35 2.22
N TYR A 89 -11.58 -1.24 1.22
CA TYR A 89 -12.76 -1.27 0.33
C TYR A 89 -14.05 -1.55 1.10
N GLN A 90 -14.02 -2.48 2.06
CA GLN A 90 -15.18 -2.79 2.90
C GLN A 90 -15.54 -1.62 3.82
N GLU A 91 -14.55 -0.90 4.33
CA GLU A 91 -14.81 0.30 5.14
C GLU A 91 -15.45 1.39 4.30
N HIS A 92 -14.90 1.67 3.12
CA HIS A 92 -15.51 2.61 2.17
C HIS A 92 -16.95 2.23 1.84
N GLN A 93 -17.24 0.95 1.59
CA GLN A 93 -18.61 0.49 1.31
C GLN A 93 -19.62 0.75 2.44
N LYS A 94 -19.18 0.83 3.71
CA LYS A 94 -20.08 1.16 4.83
C LYS A 94 -20.48 2.63 4.84
N GLU A 95 -19.58 3.49 4.36
CA GLU A 95 -19.74 4.95 4.35
C GLU A 95 -20.23 5.47 2.99
N CYS A 96 -20.14 4.64 1.95
CA CYS A 96 -20.50 4.97 0.58
C CYS A 96 -22.02 5.08 0.42
N ASP A 97 -22.49 6.28 0.06
CA ASP A 97 -23.89 6.52 -0.28
C ASP A 97 -24.27 5.77 -1.57
N ILE A 98 -25.52 5.33 -1.69
CA ILE A 98 -26.05 4.69 -2.90
C ILE A 98 -25.98 5.63 -4.12
N VAL A 99 -25.85 6.94 -3.89
CA VAL A 99 -25.70 7.96 -4.93
C VAL A 99 -24.25 8.11 -5.42
N ALA A 100 -23.26 7.59 -4.67
CA ALA A 100 -21.87 7.66 -5.08
C ALA A 100 -21.63 6.83 -6.35
N TYR A 101 -21.29 7.51 -7.44
CA TYR A 101 -20.98 6.86 -8.70
C TYR A 101 -19.50 6.51 -8.75
N HIS A 102 -19.21 5.20 -8.75
CA HIS A 102 -17.87 4.70 -9.01
C HIS A 102 -17.74 4.21 -10.45
N GLY A 103 -16.56 4.41 -11.03
CA GLY A 103 -16.20 3.88 -12.34
C GLY A 103 -16.34 2.35 -12.42
N ASN A 104 -16.50 1.82 -13.63
CA ASN A 104 -16.70 0.38 -13.84
C ASN A 104 -15.50 -0.43 -13.34
N GLY A 105 -14.29 0.11 -13.50
CA GLY A 105 -13.08 -0.53 -13.01
C GLY A 105 -13.04 -0.61 -11.49
N TYR A 106 -13.42 0.45 -10.77
CA TYR A 106 -13.52 0.43 -9.30
C TYR A 106 -14.50 -0.66 -8.83
N ASN A 107 -15.70 -0.71 -9.43
CA ASN A 107 -16.71 -1.71 -9.08
C ASN A 107 -16.22 -3.15 -9.30
N LYS A 108 -15.51 -3.41 -10.41
CA LYS A 108 -14.87 -4.72 -10.65
C LYS A 108 -13.83 -5.06 -9.61
N LYS A 109 -13.06 -4.07 -9.13
CA LYS A 109 -12.03 -4.27 -8.10
C LYS A 109 -12.62 -4.48 -6.72
N ALA A 110 -13.69 -3.78 -6.37
CA ALA A 110 -14.45 -4.02 -5.15
C ALA A 110 -14.92 -5.48 -5.07
N LEU A 111 -15.51 -6.01 -6.15
CA LEU A 111 -15.89 -7.43 -6.23
C LEU A 111 -14.69 -8.37 -6.13
N PHE A 112 -13.59 -8.05 -6.82
CA PHE A 112 -12.37 -8.85 -6.77
C PHE A 112 -11.81 -8.94 -5.35
N TYR A 113 -11.65 -7.83 -4.63
CA TYR A 113 -11.08 -7.83 -3.29
C TYR A 113 -12.01 -8.48 -2.26
N GLU A 114 -13.33 -8.40 -2.44
CA GLU A 114 -14.27 -9.11 -1.58
C GLU A 114 -14.04 -10.63 -1.62
N VAL A 115 -13.81 -11.19 -2.82
CA VAL A 115 -13.57 -12.62 -3.01
C VAL A 115 -12.13 -13.02 -2.67
N HIS A 116 -11.14 -12.21 -3.07
CA HIS A 116 -9.73 -12.59 -3.05
C HIS A 116 -8.91 -11.99 -1.89
N GLY A 117 -9.47 -11.05 -1.12
CA GLY A 117 -8.85 -10.47 0.08
C GLY A 117 -8.81 -11.40 1.30
N MET A 118 -9.27 -12.65 1.15
CA MET A 118 -9.34 -13.63 2.23
C MET A 118 -8.14 -14.60 2.14
N SER A 119 -7.20 -14.46 3.07
CA SER A 119 -6.20 -15.50 3.35
C SER A 119 -5.98 -15.61 4.85
N ALA A 120 -6.48 -16.71 5.42
CA ALA A 120 -6.51 -17.15 6.82
C ALA A 120 -5.13 -17.29 7.54
N SER A 121 -4.09 -16.56 7.11
CA SER A 121 -2.76 -16.60 7.72
C SER A 121 -2.33 -15.29 8.38
N LEU A 122 -3.11 -14.22 8.27
CA LEU A 122 -2.79 -12.91 8.87
C LEU A 122 -3.53 -12.64 10.18
N GLU A 123 -4.53 -13.46 10.52
CA GLU A 123 -5.18 -13.44 11.84
C GLU A 123 -4.14 -13.70 12.96
N GLN A 124 -3.09 -14.48 12.68
CA GLN A 124 -1.96 -14.68 13.60
C GLN A 124 -1.09 -13.42 13.82
N VAL A 125 -1.05 -12.50 12.85
CA VAL A 125 -0.34 -11.21 12.99
C VAL A 125 -1.17 -10.24 13.80
N GLU A 126 -2.50 -10.27 13.65
CA GLU A 126 -3.43 -9.48 14.47
C GLU A 126 -3.41 -9.96 15.93
N ILE A 127 -3.25 -11.28 16.17
CA ILE A 127 -3.00 -11.86 17.50
C ILE A 127 -1.63 -11.40 18.06
N SER A 128 -0.56 -11.42 17.26
CA SER A 128 0.78 -10.96 17.68
C SER A 128 0.81 -9.47 18.04
N ARG A 129 0.02 -8.63 17.36
CA ARG A 129 -0.10 -7.20 17.64
C ARG A 129 -0.81 -6.93 18.98
N ASN A 130 -1.70 -7.83 19.41
CA ASN A 130 -2.44 -7.74 20.67
C ASN A 130 -1.72 -8.34 21.88
N THR A 131 -0.72 -9.21 21.68
CA THR A 131 0.04 -9.81 22.79
C THR A 131 1.12 -8.89 23.37
N ASP A 132 1.50 -7.83 22.66
CA ASP A 132 2.53 -6.88 23.09
C ASP A 132 1.96 -5.68 23.89
N VAL A 133 0.64 -5.62 24.11
CA VAL A 133 -0.06 -4.52 24.83
C VAL A 133 -0.80 -5.03 26.07
N LEU A 134 -0.17 -5.91 26.86
CA LEU A 134 -0.58 -6.16 28.24
C LEU A 134 0.49 -5.60 29.19
N PRO A 135 0.25 -4.47 29.89
CA PRO A 135 1.08 -4.15 31.04
C PRO A 135 0.87 -5.24 32.09
N SER A 136 1.98 -5.88 32.45
CA SER A 136 2.18 -6.70 33.63
C SER A 136 1.33 -6.23 34.82
N MET A 137 0.17 -6.85 35.02
CA MET A 137 -0.63 -6.77 36.25
C MET A 137 -0.98 -8.20 36.66
N ALA A 138 0.04 -8.97 37.02
CA ALA A 138 -0.12 -10.23 37.72
C ALA A 138 1.07 -10.45 38.65
N SER A 139 0.98 -9.93 39.87
CA SER A 139 1.40 -10.63 41.09
C SER A 139 1.16 -9.74 42.31
N LYS A 140 0.02 -9.98 42.97
CA LYS A 140 -0.19 -9.78 44.41
C LYS A 140 -1.62 -10.21 44.73
N TYR A 141 -1.84 -11.51 44.86
CA TYR A 141 -2.73 -12.16 45.83
C TYR A 141 -2.26 -13.61 45.97
#